data_AF-A0A8S2MXC5-F1
#
_entry.id   AF-A0A8S2MXC5-F1
#
_cell.length_a   1.000
_cell.length_b   1.000
_cell.length_c   1.000
_cell.angle_alpha   90.00
_cell.angle_beta   90.00
_cell.angle_gamma   90.00
#
_symmetry.space_group_name_H-M   'P 1'
#
loop_
_entity.id
_entity.type
_entity.pdbx_description
1 polymer ?
#
loop_
_entity_poly.entity_id
_entity_poly.type
_entity_poly.pdbx_seq_one_letter_code
_entity_poly.pdbx_strand_id
1 'polypeptide(L)'
;FFLRLKEENEHLLRQLQDRTQQYENEKSTLLADHQRRLDDIQRDRTTELENLRTLQRQTLDHLRREHEQTIQRLKQLKQEEISTAFDVTTHTRAFESVVDHMEQNAKNIDELRLKIEAKHSSALTDKDIESRAKAQQLKAYEERLHLQANDSERERKNLQELISRLEVHLSEQTKLVEEERWKALQAQKRMEAMQDALNGEQRLYMEKLARDRSEIQRSKDQLLDDQKIALASIYESRSQLADERAKVEALQKSFQEQKHRDMLQNATIEAETRAQQKLVAEQLARVERREQELIKREEAFMLEKRSLNELRQHLDIEQVNIRSQQEDIKQKLIEIEHANEVIKKEKERLSQLYFELHALDGKNTGRLQQLQRSIQNLRQQEENMNEQYTRISNERENLKHIRSKSPFKKSSSVIDSGFSTLQLAATSPILPITSSQQSIEESVILRTLRMNALQDQLYIQDEMSFLNSIRAGNHLSSRSTSLSNIHRHSETNLLRTNQ
;
A
#
# COMPACT_ATOMS: atom_id res chain seq x y z
N PHE A 1 200.49 102.34 226.06
CA PHE A 1 200.38 100.89 225.75
C PHE A 1 198.91 100.45 225.67
N PHE A 2 198.13 100.54 226.77
CA PHE A 2 196.78 99.95 226.87
C PHE A 2 195.75 100.34 225.78
N LEU A 3 195.81 101.56 225.21
CA LEU A 3 194.93 101.95 224.09
C LEU A 3 195.12 101.09 222.83
N ARG A 4 196.37 100.83 222.45
CA ARG A 4 196.72 100.23 221.14
C ARG A 4 196.20 98.79 221.00
N LEU A 5 196.20 98.03 222.09
CA LEU A 5 195.74 96.64 222.12
C LEU A 5 194.21 96.50 221.95
N LYS A 6 193.46 97.58 222.19
CA LYS A 6 192.01 97.62 222.03
C LYS A 6 191.61 97.87 220.58
N GLU A 7 192.32 98.78 219.91
CA GLU A 7 192.14 99.10 218.49
C GLU A 7 192.44 97.87 217.59
N GLU A 8 193.50 97.12 217.90
CA GLU A 8 193.83 95.86 217.20
C GLU A 8 192.75 94.77 217.40
N ASN A 9 192.16 94.66 218.59
CA ASN A 9 191.05 93.73 218.84
C ASN A 9 189.78 94.11 218.07
N GLU A 10 189.40 95.40 218.06
CA GLU A 10 188.26 95.86 217.28
C GLU A 10 188.47 95.68 215.77
N HIS A 11 189.70 95.82 215.26
CA HIS A 11 190.01 95.56 213.85
C HIS A 11 189.88 94.09 213.49
N LEU A 12 190.36 93.16 214.34
CA LEU A 12 190.21 91.72 214.12
C LEU A 12 188.74 91.27 214.19
N LEU A 13 187.95 91.82 215.11
CA LEU A 13 186.51 91.56 215.19
C LEU A 13 185.78 91.97 213.91
N ARG A 14 186.02 93.18 213.40
CA ARG A 14 185.43 93.64 212.12
C ARG A 14 185.82 92.73 210.96
N GLN A 15 187.10 92.37 210.85
CA GLN A 15 187.60 91.53 209.76
C GLN A 15 187.04 90.09 209.78
N LEU A 16 186.75 89.53 210.97
CA LEU A 16 186.00 88.27 211.08
C LEU A 16 184.53 88.45 210.69
N GLN A 17 183.90 89.54 211.12
CA GLN A 17 182.48 89.85 210.88
C GLN A 17 182.19 90.03 209.38
N ASP A 18 183.03 90.79 208.66
CA ASP A 18 182.97 90.95 207.20
C ASP A 18 183.09 89.59 206.49
N ARG A 19 183.98 88.72 206.98
CA ARG A 19 184.24 87.40 206.37
C ARG A 19 183.08 86.42 206.62
N THR A 20 182.40 86.49 207.75
CA THR A 20 181.12 85.78 207.95
C THR A 20 180.04 86.31 207.02
N GLN A 21 179.89 87.63 206.85
CA GLN A 21 178.92 88.20 205.92
C GLN A 21 179.20 87.81 204.47
N GLN A 22 180.47 87.72 204.05
CA GLN A 22 180.83 87.21 202.72
C GLN A 22 180.34 85.78 202.50
N TYR A 23 180.59 84.86 203.45
CA TYR A 23 180.11 83.47 203.33
C TYR A 23 178.58 83.34 203.42
N GLU A 24 177.90 84.18 204.22
CA GLU A 24 176.43 84.22 204.25
C GLU A 24 175.85 84.74 202.94
N ASN A 25 176.45 85.79 202.35
CA ASN A 25 176.08 86.31 201.04
C ASN A 25 176.31 85.28 199.93
N GLU A 26 177.49 84.65 199.86
CA GLU A 26 177.79 83.57 198.90
C GLU A 26 176.80 82.40 199.03
N LYS A 27 176.53 81.95 200.25
CA LYS A 27 175.52 80.92 200.53
C LYS A 27 174.12 81.36 200.07
N SER A 28 173.74 82.63 200.28
CA SER A 28 172.44 83.17 199.85
C SER A 28 172.30 83.19 198.32
N THR A 29 173.35 83.59 197.60
CA THR A 29 173.34 83.65 196.12
C THR A 29 173.33 82.25 195.51
N LEU A 30 174.10 81.31 196.05
CA LEU A 30 174.11 79.92 195.61
C LEU A 30 172.75 79.24 195.85
N LEU A 31 172.11 79.49 197.00
CA LEU A 31 170.75 79.03 197.27
C LEU A 31 169.73 79.66 196.30
N ALA A 32 169.83 80.96 196.01
CA ALA A 32 168.94 81.63 195.07
C ALA A 32 169.07 81.09 193.63
N ASP A 33 170.28 80.79 193.16
CA ASP A 33 170.49 80.20 191.84
C ASP A 33 170.11 78.72 191.76
N HIS A 34 170.26 77.95 192.85
CA HIS A 34 169.67 76.61 192.93
C HIS A 34 168.13 76.66 192.93
N GLN A 35 167.53 77.62 193.64
CA GLN A 35 166.08 77.81 193.65
C GLN A 35 165.56 78.19 192.25
N ARG A 36 166.22 79.13 191.56
CA ARG A 36 165.90 79.49 190.16
C ARG A 36 165.92 78.28 189.24
N ARG A 37 166.99 77.47 189.28
CA ARG A 37 167.10 76.25 188.46
C ARG A 37 166.00 75.22 188.77
N LEU A 38 165.59 75.09 190.03
CA LEU A 38 164.45 74.23 190.39
C LEU A 38 163.13 74.77 189.87
N ASP A 39 162.89 76.08 190.00
CA ASP A 39 161.71 76.73 189.44
C ASP A 39 161.64 76.62 187.91
N ASP A 40 162.77 76.78 187.21
CA ASP A 40 162.84 76.70 185.74
C ASP A 40 162.59 75.26 185.24
N ILE A 41 163.19 74.26 185.88
CA ILE A 41 162.89 72.84 185.59
C ILE A 41 161.41 72.50 185.88
N GLN A 42 160.79 73.14 186.87
CA GLN A 42 159.34 73.01 187.10
C GLN A 42 158.52 73.69 186.00
N ARG A 43 158.90 74.90 185.57
CA ARG A 43 158.26 75.63 184.45
C ARG A 43 158.31 74.79 183.18
N ASP A 44 159.49 74.35 182.75
CA ASP A 44 159.68 73.55 181.54
C ASP A 44 158.81 72.28 181.60
N ARG A 45 158.88 71.52 182.70
CA ARG A 45 158.03 70.33 182.90
C ARG A 45 156.53 70.64 182.83
N THR A 46 156.07 71.78 183.35
CA THR A 46 154.65 72.15 183.20
C THR A 46 154.29 72.50 181.76
N THR A 47 155.15 73.21 181.02
CA THR A 47 154.90 73.53 179.61
C THR A 47 154.93 72.28 178.72
N GLU A 48 155.84 71.33 178.95
CA GLU A 48 155.85 70.04 178.25
C GLU A 48 154.57 69.23 178.52
N LEU A 49 154.07 69.21 179.76
CA LEU A 49 152.81 68.56 180.09
C LEU A 49 151.61 69.24 179.42
N GLU A 50 151.59 70.57 179.33
CA GLU A 50 150.55 71.31 178.60
C GLU A 50 150.63 71.08 177.08
N ASN A 51 151.84 71.01 176.51
CA ASN A 51 152.09 70.69 175.10
C ASN A 51 151.66 69.25 174.77
N LEU A 52 151.94 68.27 175.63
CA LEU A 52 151.49 66.88 175.46
C LEU A 52 149.96 66.77 175.58
N ARG A 53 149.34 67.48 176.55
CA ARG A 53 147.86 67.52 176.72
C ARG A 53 147.17 68.16 175.52
N THR A 54 147.72 69.25 174.98
CA THR A 54 147.14 69.96 173.83
C THR A 54 147.31 69.14 172.55
N LEU A 55 148.48 68.53 172.32
CA LEU A 55 148.71 67.59 171.21
C LEU A 55 147.77 66.38 171.28
N GLN A 56 147.59 65.77 172.47
CA GLN A 56 146.67 64.64 172.65
C GLN A 56 145.21 65.03 172.38
N ARG A 57 144.78 66.25 172.74
CA ARG A 57 143.45 66.77 172.37
C ARG A 57 143.33 66.95 170.86
N GLN A 58 144.32 67.54 170.21
CA GLN A 58 144.32 67.76 168.77
C GLN A 58 144.25 66.45 167.97
N THR A 59 145.00 65.41 168.36
CA THR A 59 144.95 64.10 167.69
C THR A 59 143.62 63.38 167.93
N LEU A 60 143.09 63.40 169.17
CA LEU A 60 141.75 62.85 169.45
C LEU A 60 140.65 63.56 168.66
N ASP A 61 140.68 64.89 168.55
CA ASP A 61 139.68 65.64 167.80
C ASP A 61 139.88 65.53 166.28
N HIS A 62 141.09 65.26 165.80
CA HIS A 62 141.35 64.92 164.40
C HIS A 62 140.77 63.54 164.05
N LEU A 63 141.08 62.51 164.86
CA LEU A 63 140.55 61.15 164.70
C LEU A 63 139.02 61.14 164.79
N ARG A 64 138.43 61.89 165.73
CA ARG A 64 136.97 62.09 165.81
C ARG A 64 136.41 62.68 164.51
N ARG A 65 137.04 63.71 163.95
CA ARG A 65 136.61 64.33 162.68
C ARG A 65 136.72 63.37 161.50
N GLU A 66 137.75 62.53 161.43
CA GLU A 66 137.88 61.50 160.38
C GLU A 66 136.88 60.35 160.55
N HIS A 67 136.63 59.91 161.78
CA HIS A 67 135.57 58.94 162.07
C HIS A 67 134.19 59.50 161.73
N GLU A 68 133.89 60.75 162.05
CA GLU A 68 132.63 61.40 161.69
C GLU A 68 132.49 61.53 160.16
N GLN A 69 133.55 61.93 159.44
CA GLN A 69 133.54 62.00 157.97
C GLN A 69 133.39 60.62 157.31
N THR A 70 134.06 59.59 157.82
CA THR A 70 133.92 58.22 157.28
C THR A 70 132.54 57.63 157.56
N ILE A 71 131.96 57.89 158.75
CA ILE A 71 130.57 57.57 159.07
C ILE A 71 129.59 58.32 158.13
N GLN A 72 129.84 59.59 157.81
CA GLN A 72 129.01 60.36 156.88
C GLN A 72 129.10 59.81 155.44
N ARG A 73 130.31 59.51 154.94
CA ARG A 73 130.50 58.87 153.62
C ARG A 73 129.84 57.49 153.55
N LEU A 74 129.95 56.67 154.59
CA LEU A 74 129.28 55.36 154.66
C LEU A 74 127.75 55.49 154.69
N LYS A 75 127.20 56.52 155.36
CA LYS A 75 125.76 56.84 155.31
C LYS A 75 125.32 57.27 153.91
N GLN A 76 126.11 58.07 153.19
CA GLN A 76 125.84 58.48 151.82
C GLN A 76 125.86 57.28 150.86
N LEU A 77 126.95 56.51 150.84
CA LEU A 77 127.08 55.31 150.00
C LEU A 77 125.97 54.28 150.27
N LYS A 78 125.60 54.06 151.54
CA LYS A 78 124.46 53.20 151.88
C LYS A 78 123.12 53.77 151.38
N GLN A 79 122.94 55.08 151.39
CA GLN A 79 121.71 55.70 150.89
C GLN A 79 121.62 55.64 149.35
N GLU A 80 122.76 55.75 148.66
CA GLU A 80 122.90 55.56 147.21
C GLU A 80 122.68 54.09 146.80
N GLU A 81 123.21 53.13 147.57
CA GLU A 81 122.94 51.69 147.43
C GLU A 81 121.44 51.39 147.64
N ILE A 82 120.82 51.97 148.66
CA ILE A 82 119.37 51.83 148.90
C ILE A 82 118.54 52.45 147.77
N SER A 83 118.90 53.63 147.25
CA SER A 83 118.15 54.24 146.14
C SER A 83 118.31 53.43 144.86
N THR A 84 119.51 53.00 144.50
CA THR A 84 119.74 52.19 143.29
C THR A 84 119.10 50.81 143.40
N ALA A 85 119.05 50.19 144.58
CA ALA A 85 118.28 48.97 144.81
C ALA A 85 116.76 49.20 144.72
N PHE A 86 116.26 50.37 145.13
CA PHE A 86 114.85 50.75 144.97
C PHE A 86 114.49 51.02 143.49
N ASP A 87 115.35 51.70 142.75
CA ASP A 87 115.19 51.95 141.32
C ASP A 87 115.24 50.63 140.54
N VAL A 88 116.18 49.73 140.84
CA VAL A 88 116.23 48.38 140.26
C VAL A 88 114.97 47.57 140.61
N THR A 89 114.49 47.57 141.85
CA THR A 89 113.29 46.80 142.22
C THR A 89 111.98 47.40 141.67
N THR A 90 111.90 48.71 141.46
CA THR A 90 110.76 49.33 140.75
C THR A 90 110.83 49.08 139.25
N HIS A 91 112.02 49.09 138.63
CA HIS A 91 112.21 48.65 137.24
C HIS A 91 111.89 47.17 137.05
N THR A 92 112.29 46.28 137.97
CA THR A 92 111.92 44.86 137.92
C THR A 92 110.41 44.68 137.99
N ARG A 93 109.70 45.37 138.90
CA ARG A 93 108.22 45.32 138.97
C ARG A 93 107.53 45.87 137.72
N ALA A 94 108.09 46.92 137.11
CA ALA A 94 107.59 47.43 135.84
C ALA A 94 107.82 46.40 134.70
N PHE A 95 108.95 45.69 134.71
CA PHE A 95 109.25 44.62 133.75
C PHE A 95 108.36 43.39 133.98
N GLU A 96 108.15 42.95 135.22
CA GLU A 96 107.19 41.91 135.61
C GLU A 96 105.79 42.25 135.07
N SER A 97 105.30 43.47 135.29
CA SER A 97 104.01 43.93 134.75
C SER A 97 103.97 43.96 133.21
N VAL A 98 105.08 44.24 132.54
CA VAL A 98 105.17 44.16 131.07
C VAL A 98 105.18 42.70 130.59
N VAL A 99 105.84 41.80 131.31
CA VAL A 99 105.83 40.35 131.02
C VAL A 99 104.44 39.77 131.23
N ASP A 100 103.74 40.10 132.32
CA ASP A 100 102.34 39.72 132.56
C ASP A 100 101.42 40.21 131.43
N HIS A 101 101.59 41.46 130.99
CA HIS A 101 100.86 41.99 129.83
C HIS A 101 101.24 41.29 128.52
N MET A 102 102.50 40.91 128.31
CA MET A 102 102.92 40.14 127.12
C MET A 102 102.36 38.72 127.14
N GLU A 103 102.36 38.04 128.29
CA GLU A 103 101.73 36.74 128.47
C GLU A 103 100.21 36.80 128.23
N GLN A 104 99.53 37.80 128.80
CA GLN A 104 98.10 37.97 128.57
C GLN A 104 97.80 38.31 127.11
N ASN A 105 98.63 39.12 126.46
CA ASN A 105 98.51 39.39 125.03
C ASN A 105 98.76 38.14 124.17
N ALA A 106 99.71 37.28 124.53
CA ALA A 106 99.91 36.00 123.85
C ALA A 106 98.68 35.09 123.99
N LYS A 107 98.16 34.92 125.21
CA LYS A 107 96.92 34.16 125.50
C LYS A 107 95.72 34.74 124.71
N ASN A 108 95.58 36.06 124.67
CA ASN A 108 94.56 36.74 123.88
C ASN A 108 94.73 36.49 122.36
N ILE A 109 95.97 36.48 121.85
CA ILE A 109 96.28 36.21 120.44
C ILE A 109 95.97 34.75 120.07
N ASP A 110 96.33 33.78 120.90
CA ASP A 110 95.98 32.37 120.67
C ASP A 110 94.47 32.13 120.75
N GLU A 111 93.77 32.75 121.70
CA GLU A 111 92.30 32.75 121.74
C GLU A 111 91.68 33.36 120.47
N LEU A 112 92.20 34.50 120.00
CA LEU A 112 91.73 35.14 118.77
C LEU A 112 92.02 34.27 117.55
N ARG A 113 93.20 33.67 117.47
CA ARG A 113 93.59 32.72 116.42
C ARG A 113 92.63 31.54 116.37
N LEU A 114 92.37 30.87 117.49
CA LEU A 114 91.43 29.75 117.56
C LEU A 114 90.00 30.17 117.18
N LYS A 115 89.55 31.37 117.62
CA LYS A 115 88.24 31.92 117.24
C LYS A 115 88.16 32.29 115.75
N ILE A 116 89.27 32.68 115.12
CA ILE A 116 89.36 32.95 113.67
C ILE A 116 89.40 31.64 112.89
N GLU A 117 90.22 30.67 113.29
CA GLU A 117 90.30 29.34 112.68
C GLU A 117 88.94 28.61 112.72
N ALA A 118 88.24 28.66 113.86
CA ALA A 118 86.89 28.09 114.01
C ALA A 118 85.82 28.83 113.18
N LYS A 119 85.87 30.17 113.10
CA LYS A 119 84.96 30.94 112.23
C LYS A 119 85.23 30.69 110.75
N HIS A 120 86.49 30.55 110.36
CA HIS A 120 86.89 30.30 108.99
C HIS A 120 86.54 28.88 108.55
N SER A 121 86.75 27.86 109.40
CA SER A 121 86.33 26.49 109.11
C SER A 121 84.80 26.37 109.02
N SER A 122 84.04 26.99 109.93
CA SER A 122 82.57 27.07 109.84
C SER A 122 82.14 27.74 108.53
N ALA A 123 82.69 28.92 108.21
CA ALA A 123 82.33 29.63 106.98
C ALA A 123 82.66 28.85 105.71
N LEU A 124 83.75 28.06 105.71
CA LEU A 124 84.07 27.15 104.61
C LEU A 124 83.07 25.98 104.52
N THR A 125 82.69 25.36 105.64
CA THR A 125 81.67 24.29 105.63
C THR A 125 80.30 24.81 105.23
N ASP A 126 79.91 26.00 105.67
CA ASP A 126 78.65 26.65 105.30
C ASP A 126 78.63 26.96 103.79
N LYS A 127 79.76 27.41 103.21
CA LYS A 127 79.89 27.66 101.77
C LYS A 127 79.93 26.37 100.94
N ASP A 128 80.52 25.29 101.43
CA ASP A 128 80.47 23.98 100.79
C ASP A 128 79.04 23.40 100.82
N ILE A 129 78.32 23.52 101.93
CA ILE A 129 76.90 23.14 102.04
C ILE A 129 76.03 23.98 101.08
N GLU A 130 76.21 25.31 101.04
CA GLU A 130 75.51 26.21 100.11
C GLU A 130 75.79 25.85 98.65
N SER A 131 77.05 25.53 98.32
CA SER A 131 77.48 25.10 96.98
C SER A 131 76.83 23.76 96.59
N ARG A 132 76.86 22.76 97.47
CA ARG A 132 76.23 21.44 97.27
C ARG A 132 74.71 21.56 97.09
N ALA A 133 74.04 22.39 97.89
CA ALA A 133 72.60 22.63 97.76
C ALA A 133 72.25 23.25 96.39
N LYS A 134 73.03 24.24 95.93
CA LYS A 134 72.87 24.82 94.58
C LYS A 134 73.15 23.81 93.48
N ALA A 135 74.19 22.98 93.61
CA ALA A 135 74.49 21.92 92.66
C ALA A 135 73.39 20.84 92.59
N GLN A 136 72.74 20.51 93.70
CA GLN A 136 71.56 19.63 93.73
C GLN A 136 70.35 20.27 93.06
N GLN A 137 70.08 21.56 93.31
CA GLN A 137 69.01 22.30 92.64
C GLN A 137 69.23 22.37 91.12
N LEU A 138 70.45 22.67 90.67
CA LEU A 138 70.79 22.69 89.24
C LEU A 138 70.54 21.32 88.59
N LYS A 139 71.00 20.23 89.21
CA LYS A 139 70.72 18.86 88.73
C LYS A 139 69.23 18.56 88.64
N ALA A 140 68.43 18.95 89.64
CA ALA A 140 66.98 18.74 89.59
C ALA A 140 66.30 19.55 88.46
N TYR A 141 66.83 20.73 88.11
CA TYR A 141 66.37 21.48 86.93
C TYR A 141 66.84 20.85 85.61
N GLU A 142 68.08 20.36 85.54
CA GLU A 142 68.63 19.65 84.38
C GLU A 142 67.85 18.35 84.10
N GLU A 143 67.60 17.54 85.13
CA GLU A 143 66.79 16.32 85.06
C GLU A 143 65.36 16.61 84.60
N ARG A 144 64.71 17.63 85.16
CA ARG A 144 63.36 18.05 84.73
C ARG A 144 63.34 18.54 83.27
N LEU A 145 64.33 19.33 82.86
CA LEU A 145 64.43 19.83 81.48
C LEU A 145 64.70 18.68 80.50
N HIS A 146 65.55 17.72 80.89
CA HIS A 146 65.83 16.52 80.12
C HIS A 146 64.59 15.63 79.98
N LEU A 147 63.82 15.41 81.05
CA LEU A 147 62.54 14.69 80.97
C LEU A 147 61.56 15.39 80.02
N GLN A 148 61.35 16.70 80.19
CA GLN A 148 60.47 17.50 79.32
C GLN A 148 60.92 17.47 77.85
N ALA A 149 62.23 17.49 77.57
CA ALA A 149 62.77 17.37 76.22
C ALA A 149 62.50 15.98 75.61
N ASN A 150 62.68 14.90 76.38
CA ASN A 150 62.36 13.54 75.96
C ASN A 150 60.85 13.34 75.71
N ASP A 151 59.98 13.91 76.55
CA ASP A 151 58.53 13.86 76.34
C ASP A 151 58.12 14.65 75.08
N SER A 152 58.70 15.83 74.88
CA SER A 152 58.52 16.61 73.64
C SER A 152 59.00 15.86 72.39
N GLU A 153 60.05 15.04 72.51
CA GLU A 153 60.54 14.20 71.41
C GLU A 153 59.62 12.99 71.14
N ARG A 154 59.08 12.37 72.20
CA ARG A 154 58.05 11.30 72.09
C ARG A 154 56.79 11.82 71.41
N GLU A 155 56.30 12.99 71.82
CA GLU A 155 55.15 13.64 71.17
C GLU A 155 55.42 13.94 69.69
N ARG A 156 56.60 14.49 69.35
CA ARG A 156 57.00 14.72 67.95
C ARG A 156 57.03 13.43 67.13
N LYS A 157 57.58 12.33 67.68
CA LYS A 157 57.58 11.02 67.02
C LYS A 157 56.17 10.47 66.82
N ASN A 158 55.35 10.49 67.86
CA ASN A 158 53.95 10.05 67.81
C ASN A 158 53.14 10.85 66.76
N LEU A 159 53.36 12.17 66.66
CA LEU A 159 52.75 13.03 65.66
C LEU A 159 53.27 12.73 64.25
N GLN A 160 54.57 12.50 64.08
CA GLN A 160 55.15 12.13 62.78
C GLN A 160 54.64 10.76 62.30
N GLU A 161 54.47 9.79 63.20
CA GLU A 161 53.84 8.49 62.92
C GLU A 161 52.33 8.59 62.65
N LEU A 162 51.64 9.59 63.21
CA LEU A 162 50.25 9.86 62.86
C LEU A 162 50.14 10.53 61.49
N ILE A 163 51.00 11.50 61.19
CA ILE A 163 51.08 12.17 59.89
C ILE A 163 51.35 11.16 58.77
N SER A 164 52.36 10.29 58.91
CA SER A 164 52.68 9.31 57.88
C SER A 164 51.55 8.29 57.63
N ARG A 165 50.82 7.88 58.67
CA ARG A 165 49.59 7.06 58.52
C ARG A 165 48.47 7.81 57.79
N LEU A 166 48.28 9.10 58.09
CA LEU A 166 47.30 9.95 57.40
C LEU A 166 47.69 10.20 55.94
N GLU A 167 48.97 10.40 55.64
CA GLU A 167 49.50 10.53 54.27
C GLU A 167 49.28 9.25 53.46
N VAL A 168 49.55 8.08 54.04
CA VAL A 168 49.26 6.78 53.42
C VAL A 168 47.76 6.66 53.13
N HIS A 169 46.89 6.88 54.12
CA HIS A 169 45.44 6.81 53.93
C HIS A 169 44.90 7.82 52.92
N LEU A 170 45.44 9.05 52.87
CA LEU A 170 45.09 10.03 51.83
C LEU A 170 45.53 9.56 50.44
N SER A 171 46.68 8.91 50.31
CA SER A 171 47.12 8.32 49.04
C SER A 171 46.25 7.12 48.60
N GLU A 172 45.79 6.31 49.56
CA GLU A 172 44.86 5.19 49.32
C GLU A 172 43.49 5.70 48.88
N GLN A 173 42.91 6.67 49.60
CA GLN A 173 41.64 7.30 49.23
C GLN A 173 41.72 8.00 47.86
N THR A 174 42.85 8.65 47.54
CA THR A 174 43.06 9.26 46.22
C THR A 174 43.04 8.21 45.11
N LYS A 175 43.77 7.09 45.28
CA LYS A 175 43.74 5.96 44.33
C LYS A 175 42.35 5.36 44.16
N LEU A 176 41.62 5.14 45.27
CA LEU A 176 40.25 4.62 45.21
C LEU A 176 39.31 5.58 44.45
N VAL A 177 39.42 6.88 44.66
CA VAL A 177 38.65 7.88 43.91
C VAL A 177 39.04 7.92 42.43
N GLU A 178 40.30 7.73 42.09
CA GLU A 178 40.77 7.60 40.71
C GLU A 178 40.26 6.32 40.04
N GLU A 179 40.30 5.18 40.74
CA GLU A 179 39.71 3.92 40.28
C GLU A 179 38.21 4.03 40.03
N GLU A 180 37.44 4.63 40.96
CA GLU A 180 36.00 4.82 40.76
C GLU A 180 35.70 5.81 39.61
N ARG A 181 36.52 6.86 39.42
CA ARG A 181 36.45 7.72 38.23
C ARG A 181 36.70 6.93 36.93
N TRP A 182 37.68 6.03 36.91
CA TRP A 182 37.94 5.16 35.77
C TRP A 182 36.81 4.16 35.51
N LYS A 183 36.26 3.53 36.55
CA LYS A 183 35.09 2.63 36.46
C LYS A 183 33.86 3.38 35.93
N ALA A 184 33.59 4.58 36.45
CA ALA A 184 32.50 5.45 36.00
C ALA A 184 32.68 5.89 34.54
N LEU A 185 33.87 6.33 34.12
CA LEU A 185 34.17 6.70 32.73
C LEU A 185 34.01 5.48 31.79
N GLN A 186 34.44 4.29 32.22
CA GLN A 186 34.27 3.06 31.44
C GLN A 186 32.79 2.65 31.33
N ALA A 187 32.00 2.83 32.39
CA ALA A 187 30.55 2.61 32.37
C ALA A 187 29.83 3.62 31.46
N GLN A 188 30.20 4.91 31.53
CA GLN A 188 29.73 5.94 30.61
C GLN A 188 30.03 5.58 29.16
N LYS A 189 31.26 5.18 28.83
CA LYS A 189 31.63 4.80 27.44
C LYS A 189 30.88 3.56 26.94
N ARG A 190 30.54 2.61 27.81
CA ARG A 190 29.61 1.51 27.46
C ARG A 190 28.19 2.00 27.19
N MET A 191 27.68 2.92 28.02
CA MET A 191 26.34 3.51 27.85
C MET A 191 26.25 4.32 26.56
N GLU A 192 27.24 5.16 26.27
CA GLU A 192 27.32 5.94 25.02
C GLU A 192 27.34 5.01 23.80
N ALA A 193 28.17 3.96 23.80
CA ALA A 193 28.21 3.00 22.70
C ALA A 193 26.88 2.24 22.51
N MET A 194 26.19 1.88 23.60
CA MET A 194 24.86 1.26 23.55
C MET A 194 23.79 2.23 23.04
N GLN A 195 23.86 3.50 23.45
CA GLN A 195 22.96 4.55 22.98
C GLN A 195 23.18 4.84 21.49
N ASP A 196 24.42 4.89 21.02
CA ASP A 196 24.73 5.08 19.60
C ASP A 196 24.34 3.88 18.73
N ALA A 197 24.46 2.65 19.25
CA ALA A 197 23.92 1.45 18.61
C ALA A 197 22.39 1.54 18.46
N LEU A 198 21.66 1.87 19.54
CA LEU A 198 20.21 2.06 19.53
C LEU A 198 19.77 3.21 18.61
N ASN A 199 20.50 4.33 18.62
CA ASN A 199 20.30 5.45 17.68
C ASN A 199 20.50 4.99 16.22
N GLY A 200 21.49 4.11 15.97
CA GLY A 200 21.75 3.49 14.68
C GLY A 200 20.60 2.59 14.21
N GLU A 201 20.13 1.69 15.08
CA GLU A 201 18.97 0.82 14.80
C GLU A 201 17.70 1.63 14.51
N GLN A 202 17.44 2.69 15.28
CA GLN A 202 16.30 3.59 15.04
C GLN A 202 16.40 4.29 13.68
N ARG A 203 17.58 4.78 13.29
CA ARG A 203 17.80 5.38 11.96
C ARG A 203 17.57 4.36 10.84
N LEU A 204 18.14 3.15 10.96
CA LEU A 204 17.96 2.07 9.98
C LEU A 204 16.49 1.64 9.87
N TYR A 205 15.77 1.58 10.99
CA TYR A 205 14.34 1.26 11.01
C TYR A 205 13.49 2.37 10.36
N MET A 206 13.76 3.64 10.65
CA MET A 206 13.10 4.76 9.98
C MET A 206 13.39 4.80 8.47
N GLU A 207 14.63 4.55 8.07
CA GLU A 207 15.04 4.50 6.67
C GLU A 207 14.39 3.33 5.93
N LYS A 208 14.32 2.13 6.55
CA LYS A 208 13.54 1.01 6.03
C LYS A 208 12.06 1.38 5.89
N LEU A 209 11.44 1.92 6.92
CA LEU A 209 10.02 2.28 6.90
C LEU A 209 9.72 3.38 5.85
N ALA A 210 10.69 4.23 5.52
CA ALA A 210 10.63 5.15 4.39
C ALA A 210 10.75 4.45 3.02
N ARG A 211 11.64 3.45 2.87
CA ARG A 211 11.70 2.59 1.66
C ARG A 211 10.38 1.84 1.45
N ASP A 212 9.90 1.13 2.48
CA ASP A 212 8.66 0.36 2.47
C ASP A 212 7.46 1.25 2.05
N ARG A 213 7.35 2.47 2.62
CA ARG A 213 6.35 3.48 2.20
C ARG A 213 6.51 3.90 0.73
N SER A 214 7.73 4.10 0.24
CA SER A 214 7.99 4.46 -1.16
C SER A 214 7.61 3.33 -2.13
N GLU A 215 7.79 2.07 -1.74
CA GLU A 215 7.45 0.89 -2.53
C GLU A 215 5.94 0.64 -2.55
N ILE A 216 5.25 0.85 -1.43
CA ILE A 216 3.79 0.87 -1.36
C ILE A 216 3.20 1.98 -2.25
N GLN A 217 3.80 3.17 -2.26
CA GLN A 217 3.33 4.25 -3.13
C GLN A 217 3.61 3.97 -4.62
N ARG A 218 4.80 3.44 -4.98
CA ARG A 218 5.09 3.01 -6.37
C ARG A 218 4.13 1.93 -6.87
N SER A 219 3.87 0.90 -6.07
CA SER A 219 2.98 -0.21 -6.46
C SER A 219 1.52 0.23 -6.54
N LYS A 220 1.06 1.13 -5.66
CA LYS A 220 -0.24 1.81 -5.79
C LYS A 220 -0.32 2.61 -7.09
N ASP A 221 0.69 3.41 -7.43
CA ASP A 221 0.66 4.26 -8.62
C ASP A 221 0.72 3.42 -9.90
N GLN A 222 1.50 2.33 -9.92
CA GLN A 222 1.49 1.33 -10.99
C GLN A 222 0.10 0.69 -11.15
N LEU A 223 -0.55 0.25 -10.06
CA LEU A 223 -1.91 -0.30 -10.13
C LEU A 223 -2.95 0.73 -10.63
N LEU A 224 -2.75 2.02 -10.36
CA LEU A 224 -3.59 3.09 -10.89
C LEU A 224 -3.34 3.32 -12.40
N ASP A 225 -2.11 3.14 -12.88
CA ASP A 225 -1.81 3.21 -14.31
C ASP A 225 -2.30 1.96 -15.07
N ASP A 226 -2.14 0.77 -14.51
CA ASP A 226 -2.73 -0.47 -15.03
C ASP A 226 -4.27 -0.36 -15.13
N GLN A 227 -4.92 0.24 -14.13
CA GLN A 227 -6.35 0.54 -14.17
C GLN A 227 -6.72 1.55 -15.27
N LYS A 228 -5.92 2.60 -15.50
CA LYS A 228 -6.15 3.54 -16.61
C LYS A 228 -6.04 2.84 -17.97
N ILE A 229 -5.04 1.97 -18.15
CA ILE A 229 -4.82 1.21 -19.39
C ILE A 229 -5.97 0.21 -19.63
N ALA A 230 -6.41 -0.49 -18.59
CA ALA A 230 -7.57 -1.38 -18.66
C ALA A 230 -8.86 -0.62 -19.00
N LEU A 231 -9.09 0.56 -18.40
CA LEU A 231 -10.23 1.41 -18.73
C LEU A 231 -10.15 1.94 -20.17
N ALA A 232 -8.98 2.40 -20.61
CA ALA A 232 -8.77 2.88 -21.99
C ALA A 232 -9.07 1.80 -23.03
N SER A 233 -8.54 0.59 -22.87
CA SER A 233 -8.83 -0.54 -23.77
C SER A 233 -10.30 -0.99 -23.72
N ILE A 234 -11.00 -0.84 -22.59
CA ILE A 234 -12.46 -1.02 -22.52
C ILE A 234 -13.22 0.09 -23.29
N TYR A 235 -12.78 1.34 -23.24
CA TYR A 235 -13.36 2.44 -24.03
C TYR A 235 -13.11 2.24 -25.53
N GLU A 236 -11.88 1.86 -25.93
CA GLU A 236 -11.55 1.53 -27.33
C GLU A 236 -12.38 0.35 -27.83
N SER A 237 -12.46 -0.75 -27.07
CA SER A 237 -13.29 -1.92 -27.41
C SER A 237 -14.77 -1.54 -27.53
N ARG A 238 -15.27 -0.65 -26.67
CA ARG A 238 -16.64 -0.12 -26.76
C ARG A 238 -16.85 0.75 -28.01
N SER A 239 -15.85 1.54 -28.41
CA SER A 239 -15.89 2.32 -29.66
C SER A 239 -15.89 1.39 -30.87
N GLN A 240 -15.00 0.40 -30.91
CA GLN A 240 -14.95 -0.61 -31.99
C GLN A 240 -16.27 -1.37 -32.11
N LEU A 241 -16.87 -1.80 -30.99
CA LEU A 241 -18.19 -2.43 -30.98
C LEU A 241 -19.32 -1.47 -31.41
N ALA A 242 -19.19 -0.16 -31.19
CA ALA A 242 -20.14 0.83 -31.70
C ALA A 242 -19.99 1.01 -33.23
N ASP A 243 -18.75 1.08 -33.73
CA ASP A 243 -18.44 1.16 -35.16
C ASP A 243 -18.87 -0.11 -35.91
N GLU A 244 -18.69 -1.29 -35.32
CA GLU A 244 -19.20 -2.56 -35.84
C GLU A 244 -20.72 -2.60 -35.87
N ARG A 245 -21.40 -2.18 -34.80
CA ARG A 245 -22.87 -2.06 -34.79
C ARG A 245 -23.37 -1.09 -35.86
N ALA A 246 -22.72 0.06 -36.02
CA ALA A 246 -23.06 1.03 -37.07
C ALA A 246 -22.86 0.46 -38.48
N LYS A 247 -21.77 -0.30 -38.71
CA LYS A 247 -21.54 -1.02 -39.99
C LYS A 247 -22.62 -2.08 -40.24
N VAL A 248 -22.97 -2.88 -39.23
CA VAL A 248 -24.04 -3.91 -39.34
C VAL A 248 -25.40 -3.26 -39.59
N GLU A 249 -25.74 -2.16 -38.91
CA GLU A 249 -26.98 -1.43 -39.13
C GLU A 249 -27.04 -0.80 -40.54
N ALA A 250 -25.93 -0.22 -41.01
CA ALA A 250 -25.84 0.32 -42.38
C ALA A 250 -25.97 -0.78 -43.45
N LEU A 251 -25.30 -1.94 -43.25
CA LEU A 251 -25.46 -3.10 -44.11
C LEU A 251 -26.90 -3.61 -44.10
N GLN A 252 -27.52 -3.75 -42.91
CA GLN A 252 -28.92 -4.17 -42.78
C GLN A 252 -29.88 -3.20 -43.47
N LYS A 253 -29.69 -1.88 -43.32
CA LYS A 253 -30.47 -0.85 -44.04
C LYS A 253 -30.30 -0.98 -45.56
N SER A 254 -29.05 -1.05 -46.05
CA SER A 254 -28.80 -1.22 -47.48
C SER A 254 -29.39 -2.51 -48.06
N PHE A 255 -29.42 -3.60 -47.29
CA PHE A 255 -30.05 -4.86 -47.66
C PHE A 255 -31.59 -4.77 -47.64
N GLN A 256 -32.18 -4.08 -46.65
CA GLN A 256 -33.62 -3.81 -46.62
C GLN A 256 -34.05 -2.91 -47.78
N GLU A 257 -33.27 -1.87 -48.10
CA GLU A 257 -33.46 -1.00 -49.26
C GLU A 257 -33.28 -1.74 -50.59
N GLN A 258 -32.30 -2.64 -50.69
CA GLN A 258 -32.13 -3.50 -51.87
C GLN A 258 -33.34 -4.42 -52.02
N LYS A 259 -33.72 -5.15 -50.97
CA LYS A 259 -34.92 -6.00 -50.96
C LYS A 259 -36.21 -5.23 -51.27
N HIS A 260 -36.31 -3.96 -50.85
CA HIS A 260 -37.45 -3.10 -51.20
C HIS A 260 -37.39 -2.65 -52.66
N ARG A 261 -36.21 -2.34 -53.21
CA ARG A 261 -36.01 -2.06 -54.65
C ARG A 261 -36.32 -3.29 -55.50
N ASP A 262 -35.85 -4.47 -55.10
CA ASP A 262 -36.15 -5.75 -55.75
C ASP A 262 -37.66 -6.09 -55.66
N MET A 263 -38.31 -5.81 -54.52
CA MET A 263 -39.76 -5.96 -54.36
C MET A 263 -40.53 -5.02 -55.28
N LEU A 264 -40.12 -3.76 -55.42
CA LEU A 264 -40.73 -2.81 -56.35
C LEU A 264 -40.52 -3.23 -57.80
N GLN A 265 -39.32 -3.68 -58.17
CA GLN A 265 -39.03 -4.20 -59.51
C GLN A 265 -39.86 -5.45 -59.83
N ASN A 266 -39.94 -6.41 -58.90
CA ASN A 266 -40.80 -7.58 -59.03
C ASN A 266 -42.28 -7.18 -59.12
N ALA A 267 -42.75 -6.18 -58.36
CA ALA A 267 -44.11 -5.68 -58.47
C ALA A 267 -44.39 -5.00 -59.83
N THR A 268 -43.42 -4.29 -60.42
CA THR A 268 -43.55 -3.76 -61.79
C THR A 268 -43.54 -4.87 -62.83
N ILE A 269 -42.67 -5.88 -62.71
CA ILE A 269 -42.63 -7.04 -63.62
C ILE A 269 -43.92 -7.88 -63.48
N GLU A 270 -44.46 -8.04 -62.28
CA GLU A 270 -45.77 -8.65 -62.05
C GLU A 270 -46.91 -7.81 -62.67
N ALA A 271 -46.84 -6.48 -62.62
CA ALA A 271 -47.84 -5.62 -63.25
C ALA A 271 -47.79 -5.71 -64.79
N GLU A 272 -46.58 -5.70 -65.37
CA GLU A 272 -46.35 -5.87 -66.80
C GLU A 272 -46.76 -7.26 -67.29
N THR A 273 -46.38 -8.33 -66.59
CA THR A 273 -46.78 -9.71 -66.94
C THR A 273 -48.27 -9.93 -66.75
N ARG A 274 -48.92 -9.35 -65.72
CA ARG A 274 -50.40 -9.35 -65.60
C ARG A 274 -51.07 -8.56 -66.72
N ALA A 275 -50.48 -7.46 -67.20
CA ALA A 275 -50.99 -6.71 -68.35
C ALA A 275 -50.84 -7.51 -69.66
N GLN A 276 -49.71 -8.18 -69.86
CA GLN A 276 -49.50 -9.10 -70.99
C GLN A 276 -50.47 -10.30 -70.93
N GLN A 277 -50.67 -10.90 -69.76
CA GLN A 277 -51.66 -11.97 -69.55
C GLN A 277 -53.09 -11.53 -69.89
N LYS A 278 -53.50 -10.31 -69.49
CA LYS A 278 -54.78 -9.73 -69.88
C LYS A 278 -54.89 -9.56 -71.40
N LEU A 279 -53.85 -9.02 -72.05
CA LEU A 279 -53.83 -8.83 -73.50
C LEU A 279 -53.85 -10.16 -74.27
N VAL A 280 -53.20 -11.21 -73.75
CA VAL A 280 -53.30 -12.59 -74.29
C VAL A 280 -54.70 -13.16 -74.08
N ALA A 281 -55.32 -12.97 -72.92
CA ALA A 281 -56.70 -13.40 -72.66
C ALA A 281 -57.72 -12.68 -73.57
N GLU A 282 -57.54 -11.37 -73.81
CA GLU A 282 -58.35 -10.61 -74.79
C GLU A 282 -58.17 -11.12 -76.23
N GLN A 283 -56.97 -11.56 -76.60
CA GLN A 283 -56.71 -12.19 -77.89
C GLN A 283 -57.34 -13.59 -77.99
N LEU A 284 -57.24 -14.43 -76.96
CA LEU A 284 -57.92 -15.73 -76.89
C LEU A 284 -59.44 -15.56 -77.01
N ALA A 285 -60.04 -14.69 -76.19
CA ALA A 285 -61.46 -14.36 -76.27
C ALA A 285 -61.87 -13.69 -77.61
N ARG A 286 -60.92 -13.20 -78.42
CA ARG A 286 -61.15 -12.74 -79.80
C ARG A 286 -61.04 -13.87 -80.83
N VAL A 287 -60.26 -14.91 -80.56
CA VAL A 287 -60.21 -16.15 -81.35
C VAL A 287 -61.47 -16.99 -81.11
N GLU A 288 -61.85 -17.23 -79.84
CA GLU A 288 -63.08 -17.96 -79.48
C GLU A 288 -64.33 -17.34 -80.12
N ARG A 289 -64.44 -16.00 -80.13
CA ARG A 289 -65.55 -15.31 -80.83
C ARG A 289 -65.55 -15.57 -82.34
N ARG A 290 -64.37 -15.60 -82.99
CA ARG A 290 -64.24 -15.93 -84.42
C ARG A 290 -64.59 -17.39 -84.69
N GLU A 291 -64.23 -18.30 -83.79
CA GLU A 291 -64.56 -19.72 -83.86
C GLU A 291 -66.08 -19.94 -83.74
N GLN A 292 -66.73 -19.33 -82.75
CA GLN A 292 -68.20 -19.34 -82.62
C GLN A 292 -68.91 -18.69 -83.83
N GLU A 293 -68.30 -17.66 -84.42
CA GLU A 293 -68.74 -17.03 -85.67
C GLU A 293 -68.59 -17.95 -86.90
N LEU A 294 -67.61 -18.84 -86.92
CA LEU A 294 -67.40 -19.81 -88.00
C LEU A 294 -68.34 -21.00 -87.85
N ILE A 295 -68.50 -21.54 -86.63
CA ILE A 295 -69.46 -22.60 -86.31
C ILE A 295 -70.88 -22.20 -86.76
N LYS A 296 -71.33 -20.98 -86.42
CA LYS A 296 -72.65 -20.47 -86.85
C LYS A 296 -72.81 -20.33 -88.37
N ARG A 297 -71.73 -20.06 -89.12
CA ARG A 297 -71.74 -20.04 -90.59
C ARG A 297 -71.81 -21.47 -91.15
N GLU A 298 -71.12 -22.42 -90.53
CA GLU A 298 -71.14 -23.84 -90.91
C GLU A 298 -72.50 -24.51 -90.62
N GLU A 299 -73.13 -24.20 -89.47
CA GLU A 299 -74.50 -24.61 -89.14
C GLU A 299 -75.52 -24.09 -90.16
N ALA A 300 -75.41 -22.80 -90.55
CA ALA A 300 -76.28 -22.21 -91.57
C ALA A 300 -76.10 -22.88 -92.94
N PHE A 301 -74.86 -23.10 -93.38
CA PHE A 301 -74.55 -23.81 -94.62
C PHE A 301 -75.06 -25.27 -94.61
N MET A 302 -75.01 -25.94 -93.45
CA MET A 302 -75.56 -27.29 -93.27
C MET A 302 -77.09 -27.33 -93.27
N LEU A 303 -77.78 -26.24 -92.91
CA LEU A 303 -79.24 -26.11 -93.07
C LEU A 303 -79.62 -25.86 -94.54
N GLU A 304 -78.93 -24.94 -95.22
CA GLU A 304 -79.11 -24.67 -96.65
C GLU A 304 -78.94 -25.95 -97.48
N LYS A 305 -77.86 -26.70 -97.23
CA LYS A 305 -77.56 -27.99 -97.86
C LYS A 305 -78.61 -29.09 -97.62
N ARG A 306 -79.37 -29.05 -96.51
CA ARG A 306 -80.51 -29.97 -96.28
C ARG A 306 -81.68 -29.61 -97.19
N SER A 307 -82.08 -28.33 -97.21
CA SER A 307 -83.19 -27.86 -98.05
C SER A 307 -82.97 -28.12 -99.55
N LEU A 308 -81.72 -27.99 -100.02
CA LEU A 308 -81.33 -28.32 -101.41
C LEU A 308 -81.47 -29.82 -101.75
N ASN A 309 -81.25 -30.71 -100.79
CA ASN A 309 -81.43 -32.15 -100.99
C ASN A 309 -82.91 -32.56 -100.99
N GLU A 310 -83.73 -31.95 -100.13
CA GLU A 310 -85.18 -32.17 -100.09
C GLU A 310 -85.85 -31.75 -101.40
N LEU A 311 -85.49 -30.57 -101.92
CA LEU A 311 -85.99 -30.08 -103.20
C LEU A 311 -85.54 -30.97 -104.39
N ARG A 312 -84.35 -31.57 -104.30
CA ARG A 312 -83.83 -32.51 -105.30
C ARG A 312 -84.59 -33.85 -105.29
N GLN A 313 -84.91 -34.40 -104.11
CA GLN A 313 -85.68 -35.64 -103.99
C GLN A 313 -87.10 -35.51 -104.58
N HIS A 314 -87.76 -34.35 -104.40
CA HIS A 314 -89.03 -34.07 -105.07
C HIS A 314 -88.92 -34.11 -106.60
N LEU A 315 -87.83 -33.57 -107.16
CA LEU A 315 -87.60 -33.51 -108.60
C LEU A 315 -87.34 -34.90 -109.21
N ASP A 316 -86.65 -35.79 -108.49
CA ASP A 316 -86.45 -37.19 -108.92
C ASP A 316 -87.76 -37.99 -108.91
N ILE A 317 -88.67 -37.75 -107.94
CA ILE A 317 -90.00 -38.39 -107.87
C ILE A 317 -90.90 -37.94 -109.03
N GLU A 318 -90.94 -36.63 -109.33
CA GLU A 318 -91.66 -36.08 -110.49
C GLU A 318 -91.17 -36.72 -111.80
N GLN A 319 -89.85 -36.89 -111.98
CA GLN A 319 -89.31 -37.56 -113.16
C GLN A 319 -89.73 -39.03 -113.29
N VAL A 320 -89.90 -39.76 -112.20
CA VAL A 320 -90.37 -41.16 -112.25
C VAL A 320 -91.84 -41.21 -112.68
N ASN A 321 -92.70 -40.34 -112.14
CA ASN A 321 -94.11 -40.25 -112.53
C ASN A 321 -94.29 -39.85 -114.01
N ILE A 322 -93.47 -38.93 -114.53
CA ILE A 322 -93.53 -38.54 -115.95
C ILE A 322 -93.10 -39.69 -116.86
N ARG A 323 -92.12 -40.52 -116.46
CA ARG A 323 -91.66 -41.67 -117.24
C ARG A 323 -92.72 -42.78 -117.32
N SER A 324 -93.37 -43.14 -116.21
CA SER A 324 -94.45 -44.14 -116.23
C SER A 324 -95.66 -43.67 -117.06
N GLN A 325 -96.05 -42.40 -116.94
CA GLN A 325 -97.11 -41.83 -117.79
C GLN A 325 -96.75 -41.85 -119.29
N GLN A 326 -95.47 -41.66 -119.65
CA GLN A 326 -95.02 -41.83 -121.05
C GLN A 326 -95.05 -43.28 -121.54
N GLU A 327 -94.91 -44.27 -120.65
CA GLU A 327 -94.95 -45.69 -121.00
C GLU A 327 -96.41 -46.17 -121.21
N ASP A 328 -97.34 -45.76 -120.34
CA ASP A 328 -98.79 -45.97 -120.51
C ASP A 328 -99.32 -45.40 -121.85
N ILE A 329 -98.84 -44.21 -122.25
CA ILE A 329 -99.25 -43.56 -123.50
C ILE A 329 -98.71 -44.33 -124.72
N LYS A 330 -97.48 -44.87 -124.65
CA LYS A 330 -96.90 -45.68 -125.74
C LYS A 330 -97.67 -46.99 -125.94
N GLN A 331 -98.07 -47.67 -124.86
CA GLN A 331 -98.86 -48.90 -124.97
C GLN A 331 -100.22 -48.64 -125.63
N LYS A 332 -100.93 -47.59 -125.22
CA LYS A 332 -102.22 -47.20 -125.82
C LYS A 332 -102.13 -46.80 -127.30
N LEU A 333 -101.00 -46.23 -127.74
CA LEU A 333 -100.76 -45.96 -129.16
C LEU A 333 -100.66 -47.27 -129.97
N ILE A 334 -99.91 -48.26 -129.47
CA ILE A 334 -99.74 -49.56 -130.15
C ILE A 334 -101.07 -50.32 -130.26
N GLU A 335 -101.92 -50.26 -129.23
CA GLU A 335 -103.27 -50.83 -129.25
C GLU A 335 -104.16 -50.17 -130.33
N ILE A 336 -104.09 -48.84 -130.45
CA ILE A 336 -104.84 -48.07 -131.46
C ILE A 336 -104.31 -48.36 -132.88
N GLU A 337 -103.01 -48.49 -133.08
CA GLU A 337 -102.42 -48.87 -134.38
C GLU A 337 -102.86 -50.28 -134.80
N HIS A 338 -102.83 -51.25 -133.88
CA HIS A 338 -103.30 -52.61 -134.15
C HIS A 338 -104.81 -52.64 -134.49
N ALA A 339 -105.64 -51.89 -133.76
CA ALA A 339 -107.08 -51.80 -134.05
C ALA A 339 -107.35 -51.19 -135.44
N ASN A 340 -106.60 -50.15 -135.83
CA ASN A 340 -106.70 -49.55 -137.15
C ASN A 340 -106.30 -50.51 -138.28
N GLU A 341 -105.29 -51.37 -138.10
CA GLU A 341 -104.97 -52.40 -139.08
C GLU A 341 -106.12 -53.39 -139.31
N VAL A 342 -106.80 -53.82 -138.24
CA VAL A 342 -107.93 -54.77 -138.34
C VAL A 342 -109.08 -54.13 -139.11
N ILE A 343 -109.44 -52.88 -138.77
CA ILE A 343 -110.48 -52.11 -139.49
C ILE A 343 -110.11 -51.94 -140.97
N LYS A 344 -108.84 -51.69 -141.28
CA LYS A 344 -108.35 -51.53 -142.66
C LYS A 344 -108.48 -52.82 -143.48
N LYS A 345 -108.06 -53.96 -142.91
CA LYS A 345 -108.18 -55.30 -143.54
C LYS A 345 -109.64 -55.66 -143.82
N GLU A 346 -110.55 -55.36 -142.89
CA GLU A 346 -111.98 -55.64 -143.07
C GLU A 346 -112.64 -54.72 -144.12
N LYS A 347 -112.21 -53.46 -144.20
CA LYS A 347 -112.65 -52.52 -145.25
C LYS A 347 -112.16 -52.92 -146.64
N GLU A 348 -110.94 -53.44 -146.76
CA GLU A 348 -110.40 -53.98 -148.00
C GLU A 348 -111.17 -55.25 -148.43
N ARG A 349 -111.52 -56.12 -147.47
CA ARG A 349 -112.36 -57.32 -147.71
C ARG A 349 -113.78 -56.98 -148.19
N LEU A 350 -114.42 -55.99 -147.59
CA LEU A 350 -115.73 -55.49 -148.06
C LEU A 350 -115.66 -54.88 -149.46
N SER A 351 -114.54 -54.22 -149.80
CA SER A 351 -114.33 -53.63 -151.12
C SER A 351 -114.19 -54.70 -152.22
N GLN A 352 -113.62 -55.86 -151.91
CA GLN A 352 -113.51 -57.00 -152.83
C GLN A 352 -114.89 -57.60 -153.12
N LEU A 353 -115.69 -57.88 -152.08
CA LEU A 353 -117.07 -58.39 -152.22
C LEU A 353 -117.97 -57.46 -153.05
N TYR A 354 -117.82 -56.14 -152.89
CA TYR A 354 -118.56 -55.16 -153.69
C TYR A 354 -118.24 -55.27 -155.19
N PHE A 355 -116.97 -55.53 -155.54
CA PHE A 355 -116.51 -55.64 -156.92
C PHE A 355 -117.04 -56.91 -157.62
N GLU A 356 -117.04 -58.05 -156.92
CA GLU A 356 -117.57 -59.31 -157.47
C GLU A 356 -119.09 -59.25 -157.71
N LEU A 357 -119.84 -58.63 -156.80
CA LEU A 357 -121.28 -58.45 -156.96
C LEU A 357 -121.62 -57.56 -158.17
N HIS A 358 -120.86 -56.47 -158.38
CA HIS A 358 -121.07 -55.58 -159.52
C HIS A 358 -120.66 -56.22 -160.86
N ALA A 359 -119.64 -57.08 -160.86
CA ALA A 359 -119.21 -57.84 -162.04
C ALA A 359 -120.24 -58.92 -162.48
N LEU A 360 -121.03 -59.44 -161.54
CA LEU A 360 -122.18 -60.30 -161.81
C LEU A 360 -123.32 -59.53 -162.49
N ASP A 361 -123.62 -58.32 -162.01
CA ASP A 361 -124.71 -57.49 -162.54
C ASP A 361 -124.40 -56.93 -163.95
N GLY A 362 -123.14 -56.55 -164.20
CA GLY A 362 -122.65 -56.15 -165.54
C GLY A 362 -122.83 -57.23 -166.62
N LYS A 363 -122.72 -58.52 -166.24
CA LYS A 363 -122.96 -59.64 -167.16
C LYS A 363 -124.44 -59.87 -167.43
N ASN A 364 -125.32 -59.64 -166.45
CA ASN A 364 -126.77 -59.74 -166.63
C ASN A 364 -127.35 -58.57 -167.44
N THR A 365 -126.81 -57.35 -167.31
CA THR A 365 -127.21 -56.21 -168.16
C THR A 365 -126.73 -56.36 -169.61
N GLY A 366 -125.53 -56.92 -169.85
CA GLY A 366 -125.09 -57.33 -171.19
C GLY A 366 -126.04 -58.34 -171.86
N ARG A 367 -126.56 -59.29 -171.06
CA ARG A 367 -127.58 -60.27 -171.45
C ARG A 367 -128.91 -59.63 -171.92
N LEU A 368 -129.16 -58.37 -171.56
CA LEU A 368 -130.34 -57.61 -171.95
C LEU A 368 -130.12 -56.78 -173.23
N GLN A 369 -129.04 -56.00 -173.30
CA GLN A 369 -128.78 -55.12 -174.45
C GLN A 369 -128.52 -55.89 -175.75
N GLN A 370 -127.87 -57.05 -175.70
CA GLN A 370 -127.60 -57.85 -176.89
C GLN A 370 -128.88 -58.51 -177.44
N LEU A 371 -129.82 -58.87 -176.55
CA LEU A 371 -131.17 -59.30 -176.90
C LEU A 371 -131.94 -58.18 -177.63
N GLN A 372 -131.82 -56.95 -177.11
CA GLN A 372 -132.49 -55.77 -177.65
C GLN A 372 -131.97 -55.33 -179.03
N ARG A 373 -130.65 -55.38 -179.28
CA ARG A 373 -130.06 -55.04 -180.60
C ARG A 373 -130.41 -56.07 -181.68
N SER A 374 -130.51 -57.36 -181.35
CA SER A 374 -130.95 -58.39 -182.31
C SER A 374 -132.36 -58.11 -182.81
N ILE A 375 -133.29 -57.77 -181.90
CA ILE A 375 -134.67 -57.37 -182.22
C ILE A 375 -134.74 -56.10 -183.08
N GLN A 376 -133.76 -55.21 -182.96
CA GLN A 376 -133.70 -53.97 -183.75
C GLN A 376 -133.16 -54.20 -185.17
N ASN A 377 -132.11 -55.01 -185.34
CA ASN A 377 -131.60 -55.39 -186.66
C ASN A 377 -132.63 -56.17 -187.48
N LEU A 378 -133.44 -57.03 -186.83
CA LEU A 378 -134.54 -57.75 -187.47
C LEU A 378 -135.57 -56.82 -188.14
N ARG A 379 -135.80 -55.61 -187.61
CA ARG A 379 -136.73 -54.64 -188.21
C ARG A 379 -136.15 -53.90 -189.42
N GLN A 380 -134.90 -53.45 -189.34
CA GLN A 380 -134.34 -52.61 -190.39
C GLN A 380 -133.93 -53.40 -191.66
N GLN A 381 -133.76 -54.73 -191.53
CA GLN A 381 -133.66 -55.62 -192.70
C GLN A 381 -135.02 -55.97 -193.32
N GLU A 382 -136.12 -56.03 -192.55
CA GLU A 382 -137.48 -56.12 -193.12
C GLU A 382 -137.81 -54.86 -193.96
N GLU A 383 -137.43 -53.69 -193.48
CA GLU A 383 -137.70 -52.39 -194.11
C GLU A 383 -136.99 -52.27 -195.49
N ASN A 384 -135.68 -52.49 -195.55
CA ASN A 384 -134.91 -52.43 -196.80
C ASN A 384 -135.27 -53.54 -197.81
N MET A 385 -135.80 -54.69 -197.36
CA MET A 385 -136.27 -55.74 -198.28
C MET A 385 -137.67 -55.41 -198.85
N ASN A 386 -138.54 -54.75 -198.08
CA ASN A 386 -139.86 -54.33 -198.58
C ASN A 386 -139.78 -53.33 -199.74
N GLU A 387 -138.77 -52.45 -199.79
CA GLU A 387 -138.58 -51.55 -200.93
C GLU A 387 -138.26 -52.32 -202.23
N GLN A 388 -137.44 -53.38 -202.14
CA GLN A 388 -137.16 -54.27 -203.29
C GLN A 388 -138.42 -55.02 -203.76
N TYR A 389 -139.30 -55.43 -202.83
CA TYR A 389 -140.55 -56.10 -203.18
C TYR A 389 -141.48 -55.22 -204.05
N THR A 390 -141.51 -53.89 -203.87
CA THR A 390 -142.33 -53.03 -204.74
C THR A 390 -141.84 -52.94 -206.18
N ARG A 391 -140.57 -53.23 -206.46
CA ARG A 391 -140.02 -53.23 -207.82
C ARG A 391 -140.09 -54.60 -208.49
N ILE A 392 -139.89 -55.70 -207.73
CA ILE A 392 -139.98 -57.06 -208.28
C ILE A 392 -141.42 -57.59 -208.30
N SER A 393 -142.36 -57.03 -207.51
CA SER A 393 -143.79 -57.37 -207.64
C SER A 393 -144.43 -56.94 -208.98
N ASN A 394 -143.73 -56.16 -209.82
CA ASN A 394 -144.12 -55.94 -211.21
C ASN A 394 -143.75 -57.11 -212.15
N GLU A 395 -142.86 -58.02 -211.73
CA GLU A 395 -142.52 -59.24 -212.46
C GLU A 395 -142.73 -60.50 -211.59
N ARG A 396 -144.02 -60.77 -211.36
CA ARG A 396 -144.63 -62.07 -210.98
C ARG A 396 -144.61 -62.40 -209.48
N GLU A 397 -145.75 -62.67 -208.84
CA GLU A 397 -146.75 -63.71 -209.13
C GLU A 397 -146.20 -65.13 -208.84
N ASN A 398 -146.13 -65.53 -207.55
CA ASN A 398 -146.73 -66.79 -207.03
C ASN A 398 -146.45 -67.12 -205.52
N LEU A 399 -147.44 -67.76 -204.86
CA LEU A 399 -147.37 -68.79 -203.78
C LEU A 399 -146.91 -68.51 -202.30
N LYS A 400 -147.88 -68.18 -201.42
CA LYS A 400 -148.40 -68.99 -200.25
C LYS A 400 -147.57 -69.41 -198.96
N HIS A 401 -148.10 -69.01 -197.75
CA HIS A 401 -148.51 -69.83 -196.54
C HIS A 401 -147.66 -70.16 -195.23
N ILE A 402 -148.17 -69.77 -194.00
CA ILE A 402 -148.56 -70.59 -192.75
C ILE A 402 -147.59 -71.07 -191.55
N ARG A 403 -147.94 -70.78 -190.23
CA ARG A 403 -147.87 -71.53 -188.86
C ARG A 403 -146.74 -71.59 -187.70
N SER A 404 -147.11 -71.25 -186.40
CA SER A 404 -147.11 -71.94 -185.00
C SER A 404 -145.96 -72.51 -184.01
N LYS A 405 -146.08 -72.28 -182.62
CA LYS A 405 -145.83 -73.09 -181.29
C LYS A 405 -144.49 -73.21 -180.38
N SER A 406 -144.51 -73.14 -178.96
CA SER A 406 -143.75 -73.95 -177.83
C SER A 406 -143.25 -73.35 -176.39
N PRO A 407 -143.25 -74.04 -175.15
CA PRO A 407 -142.69 -73.61 -173.76
C PRO A 407 -142.24 -74.64 -172.56
N PHE A 408 -141.51 -74.31 -171.39
CA PHE A 408 -141.47 -74.97 -169.94
C PHE A 408 -140.28 -74.75 -168.82
N LYS A 409 -140.52 -74.72 -167.43
CA LYS A 409 -139.73 -75.14 -166.10
C LYS A 409 -138.61 -74.27 -165.29
N LYS A 410 -138.04 -74.42 -164.00
CA LYS A 410 -138.36 -74.86 -162.52
C LYS A 410 -137.19 -74.87 -161.34
N SER A 411 -137.35 -74.36 -160.04
CA SER A 411 -136.74 -74.66 -158.59
C SER A 411 -135.26 -74.33 -158.02
N SER A 412 -134.73 -74.32 -156.70
CA SER A 412 -135.09 -74.19 -155.18
C SER A 412 -133.94 -74.32 -154.00
N SER A 413 -134.10 -73.82 -152.70
CA SER A 413 -133.65 -74.24 -151.23
C SER A 413 -132.34 -73.92 -150.30
N VAL A 414 -132.48 -73.42 -148.99
CA VAL A 414 -131.98 -73.84 -147.56
C VAL A 414 -130.62 -73.47 -146.70
N ILE A 415 -130.68 -73.14 -145.33
CA ILE A 415 -129.78 -73.01 -144.03
C ILE A 415 -128.48 -72.09 -143.79
N ASP A 416 -127.73 -71.82 -142.63
CA ASP A 416 -127.56 -72.26 -141.14
C ASP A 416 -126.98 -71.25 -139.99
N SER A 417 -126.08 -71.58 -138.98
CA SER A 417 -125.88 -71.00 -137.55
C SER A 417 -124.46 -70.83 -136.79
N GLY A 418 -124.34 -70.22 -135.54
CA GLY A 418 -123.31 -70.54 -134.43
C GLY A 418 -122.52 -69.52 -133.45
N PHE A 419 -122.56 -69.71 -132.08
CA PHE A 419 -121.54 -69.52 -130.92
C PHE A 419 -121.07 -68.20 -130.15
N SER A 420 -120.31 -68.29 -128.99
CA SER A 420 -119.95 -67.26 -127.91
C SER A 420 -118.90 -67.73 -126.78
N THR A 421 -118.28 -66.89 -125.83
CA THR A 421 -117.74 -67.20 -124.39
C THR A 421 -116.58 -66.36 -123.64
N LEU A 422 -116.76 -66.00 -122.31
CA LEU A 422 -115.95 -65.82 -120.98
C LEU A 422 -114.35 -65.67 -120.79
N GLN A 423 -113.58 -65.36 -119.66
CA GLN A 423 -113.65 -64.81 -118.22
C GLN A 423 -112.27 -64.59 -117.36
N LEU A 424 -112.25 -63.76 -116.26
CA LEU A 424 -111.46 -63.73 -114.91
C LEU A 424 -109.88 -63.52 -114.76
N ALA A 425 -109.14 -63.36 -113.59
CA ALA A 425 -109.18 -62.53 -112.29
C ALA A 425 -107.96 -62.69 -111.23
N ALA A 426 -107.78 -61.80 -110.19
CA ALA A 426 -107.07 -61.88 -108.82
C ALA A 426 -105.50 -61.65 -108.55
N THR A 427 -104.81 -61.46 -107.36
CA THR A 427 -104.88 -60.68 -106.02
C THR A 427 -103.61 -60.80 -105.02
N SER A 428 -103.29 -59.83 -104.07
CA SER A 428 -102.71 -59.98 -102.63
C SER A 428 -101.41 -59.20 -102.05
N PRO A 429 -100.58 -59.54 -100.96
CA PRO A 429 -100.26 -58.63 -99.76
C PRO A 429 -98.90 -58.67 -98.86
N ILE A 430 -98.74 -57.78 -97.79
CA ILE A 430 -98.15 -57.96 -96.36
C ILE A 430 -96.66 -57.64 -95.76
N LEU A 431 -96.52 -56.74 -94.70
CA LEU A 431 -95.75 -56.60 -93.32
C LEU A 431 -94.16 -56.31 -92.97
N PRO A 432 -93.54 -56.41 -91.69
CA PRO A 432 -93.19 -55.35 -90.60
C PRO A 432 -91.91 -55.38 -89.56
N ILE A 433 -91.77 -54.44 -88.52
CA ILE A 433 -91.18 -54.47 -87.04
C ILE A 433 -89.62 -54.18 -86.62
N THR A 434 -88.93 -53.77 -85.44
CA THR A 434 -88.93 -53.33 -83.92
C THR A 434 -87.60 -52.52 -83.45
N SER A 435 -86.99 -52.14 -82.22
CA SER A 435 -87.03 -51.99 -80.65
C SER A 435 -85.78 -51.10 -80.07
N SER A 436 -85.19 -50.83 -78.82
CA SER A 436 -85.20 -51.03 -77.27
C SER A 436 -84.26 -50.04 -76.35
N GLN A 437 -84.05 -50.13 -74.96
CA GLN A 437 -83.35 -49.18 -73.92
C GLN A 437 -82.78 -49.85 -72.53
N GLN A 438 -82.13 -49.37 -71.36
CA GLN A 438 -81.45 -48.16 -70.65
C GLN A 438 -80.55 -48.42 -69.29
N SER A 439 -80.25 -47.45 -68.32
CA SER A 439 -79.22 -47.43 -67.13
C SER A 439 -79.63 -46.69 -65.73
N ILE A 440 -78.93 -46.32 -64.57
CA ILE A 440 -77.53 -46.10 -63.91
C ILE A 440 -77.45 -45.99 -62.26
N GLU A 441 -76.43 -45.41 -61.51
CA GLU A 441 -76.02 -45.59 -60.00
C GLU A 441 -75.26 -44.42 -59.16
N GLU A 442 -75.15 -44.33 -57.75
CA GLU A 442 -74.29 -43.36 -56.89
C GLU A 442 -74.04 -43.55 -55.30
N SER A 443 -72.94 -43.03 -54.63
CA SER A 443 -72.76 -42.74 -53.13
C SER A 443 -71.41 -42.07 -52.64
N VAL A 444 -71.39 -40.87 -51.97
CA VAL A 444 -70.15 -40.24 -51.36
C VAL A 444 -70.26 -39.40 -50.05
N ILE A 445 -71.33 -38.62 -49.84
CA ILE A 445 -71.32 -37.35 -49.05
C ILE A 445 -70.90 -37.42 -47.55
N LEU A 446 -71.05 -38.56 -46.86
CA LEU A 446 -71.01 -38.62 -45.38
C LEU A 446 -69.63 -38.45 -44.69
N ARG A 447 -68.50 -38.43 -45.41
CA ARG A 447 -67.17 -38.39 -44.76
C ARG A 447 -66.71 -37.01 -44.29
N THR A 448 -67.08 -35.94 -44.98
CA THR A 448 -66.41 -34.62 -44.83
C THR A 448 -66.73 -33.92 -43.51
N LEU A 449 -67.96 -34.06 -43.01
CA LEU A 449 -68.46 -33.33 -41.82
C LEU A 449 -67.80 -33.73 -40.49
N ARG A 450 -67.15 -34.91 -40.41
CA ARG A 450 -66.59 -35.41 -39.14
C ARG A 450 -65.24 -34.80 -38.77
N MET A 451 -64.48 -34.24 -39.73
CA MET A 451 -63.13 -33.73 -39.47
C MET A 451 -63.12 -32.35 -38.80
N ASN A 452 -63.98 -31.43 -39.24
CA ASN A 452 -63.95 -30.03 -38.80
C ASN A 452 -64.22 -29.89 -37.29
N ALA A 453 -65.17 -30.67 -36.76
CA ALA A 453 -65.58 -30.62 -35.35
C ALA A 453 -64.46 -30.99 -34.34
N LEU A 454 -63.34 -31.55 -34.79
CA LEU A 454 -62.16 -31.84 -33.96
C LEU A 454 -61.13 -30.69 -33.94
N GLN A 455 -61.18 -29.75 -34.88
CA GLN A 455 -60.27 -28.60 -34.89
C GLN A 455 -60.70 -27.51 -33.91
N ASP A 456 -62.01 -27.20 -33.87
CA ASP A 456 -62.58 -26.17 -32.99
C ASP A 456 -62.32 -26.46 -31.49
N GLN A 457 -62.25 -27.73 -31.12
CA GLN A 457 -62.08 -28.15 -29.72
C GLN A 457 -60.64 -27.92 -29.19
N LEU A 458 -59.64 -27.90 -30.08
CA LEU A 458 -58.24 -27.63 -29.71
C LEU A 458 -57.99 -26.13 -29.49
N TYR A 459 -58.60 -25.27 -30.31
CA TYR A 459 -58.37 -23.82 -30.28
C TYR A 459 -58.74 -23.19 -28.92
N ILE A 460 -59.84 -23.67 -28.31
CA ILE A 460 -60.31 -23.24 -26.99
C ILE A 460 -59.33 -23.62 -25.87
N GLN A 461 -58.59 -24.73 -26.03
CA GLN A 461 -57.68 -25.24 -25.01
C GLN A 461 -56.38 -24.42 -24.93
N ASP A 462 -55.86 -23.97 -26.07
CA ASP A 462 -54.66 -23.13 -26.15
C ASP A 462 -54.91 -21.73 -25.56
N GLU A 463 -56.05 -21.09 -25.87
CA GLU A 463 -56.37 -19.74 -25.38
C GLU A 463 -56.53 -19.69 -23.84
N MET A 464 -57.06 -20.76 -23.24
CA MET A 464 -57.13 -20.93 -21.78
C MET A 464 -55.74 -21.13 -21.14
N SER A 465 -54.74 -21.59 -21.87
CA SER A 465 -53.35 -21.69 -21.35
C SER A 465 -52.68 -20.32 -21.26
N PHE A 466 -52.91 -19.45 -22.26
CA PHE A 466 -52.30 -18.12 -22.38
C PHE A 466 -52.70 -17.20 -21.21
N LEU A 467 -53.99 -17.13 -20.89
CA LEU A 467 -54.52 -16.26 -19.84
C LEU A 467 -53.99 -16.59 -18.43
N ASN A 468 -53.69 -17.87 -18.17
CA ASN A 468 -53.14 -18.29 -16.88
C ASN A 468 -51.67 -17.87 -16.69
N SER A 469 -50.89 -17.81 -17.76
CA SER A 469 -49.46 -17.46 -17.71
C SER A 469 -49.24 -15.98 -17.32
N ILE A 470 -50.06 -15.07 -17.87
CA ILE A 470 -50.01 -13.62 -17.55
C ILE A 470 -50.29 -13.37 -16.06
N ARG A 471 -51.13 -14.19 -15.42
CA ARG A 471 -51.52 -14.03 -14.02
C ARG A 471 -50.38 -14.33 -13.01
N ALA A 472 -49.39 -15.13 -13.41
CA ALA A 472 -48.32 -15.59 -12.52
C ALA A 472 -47.16 -14.58 -12.34
N GLY A 473 -46.94 -13.68 -13.31
CA GLY A 473 -45.74 -12.82 -13.33
C GLY A 473 -45.71 -11.70 -12.28
N ASN A 474 -46.86 -11.23 -11.78
CA ASN A 474 -46.98 -9.97 -11.03
C ASN A 474 -46.61 -10.02 -9.53
N HIS A 475 -46.05 -11.12 -9.02
CA HIS A 475 -45.87 -11.33 -7.57
C HIS A 475 -44.45 -11.66 -7.08
N LEU A 476 -43.41 -11.58 -7.93
CA LEU A 476 -42.03 -11.96 -7.56
C LEU A 476 -40.95 -10.95 -7.98
N SER A 477 -40.87 -9.79 -7.31
CA SER A 477 -39.61 -9.28 -6.73
C SER A 477 -39.83 -7.92 -6.03
N SER A 478 -39.58 -7.86 -4.72
CA SER A 478 -39.49 -6.62 -3.95
C SER A 478 -38.78 -6.88 -2.62
N ARG A 479 -37.43 -6.84 -2.59
CA ARG A 479 -36.67 -6.88 -1.33
C ARG A 479 -35.23 -6.35 -1.44
N SER A 480 -34.78 -5.77 -0.31
CA SER A 480 -33.40 -5.47 0.09
C SER A 480 -32.50 -4.64 -0.85
N THR A 481 -32.26 -3.39 -0.46
CA THR A 481 -31.00 -3.03 0.21
C THR A 481 -31.16 -1.70 0.99
N SER A 482 -30.34 -1.48 2.02
CA SER A 482 -30.57 -0.44 3.03
C SER A 482 -29.32 -0.13 3.86
N LEU A 483 -29.08 1.15 4.16
CA LEU A 483 -28.11 1.66 5.18
C LEU A 483 -26.62 1.35 4.82
N SER A 484 -25.63 2.21 5.05
CA SER A 484 -25.45 3.25 6.08
C SER A 484 -24.28 4.20 5.70
N ASN A 485 -24.23 5.40 6.29
CA ASN A 485 -23.12 6.37 6.16
C ASN A 485 -22.45 6.59 7.54
N ILE A 486 -21.15 6.34 7.69
CA ILE A 486 -20.38 6.72 8.89
C ILE A 486 -18.98 7.26 8.52
N HIS A 487 -18.59 8.33 9.22
CA HIS A 487 -17.30 9.05 9.31
C HIS A 487 -16.00 8.46 8.72
N ARG A 488 -15.15 9.34 8.20
CA ARG A 488 -13.99 9.95 8.93
C ARG A 488 -13.28 11.06 8.13
N HIS A 489 -12.94 12.17 8.78
CA HIS A 489 -11.61 12.84 8.78
C HIS A 489 -11.67 14.27 9.34
N SER A 490 -10.90 14.52 10.40
CA SER A 490 -10.34 15.83 10.77
C SER A 490 -9.20 15.59 11.77
N GLU A 491 -8.04 16.23 11.61
CA GLU A 491 -6.82 15.97 12.38
C GLU A 491 -6.38 17.16 13.24
N THR A 492 -5.50 16.90 14.23
CA THR A 492 -4.63 17.86 14.94
C THR A 492 -5.34 18.92 15.83
N ASN A 493 -4.86 19.26 17.02
CA ASN A 493 -3.52 19.82 17.25
C ASN A 493 -2.99 19.76 18.70
N LEU A 494 -1.64 19.80 18.78
CA LEU A 494 -0.78 20.41 19.81
C LEU A 494 -0.92 20.05 21.30
N LEU A 495 0.13 19.41 21.82
CA LEU A 495 0.55 19.49 23.23
C LEU A 495 1.18 20.87 23.51
N ARG A 496 0.89 21.48 24.67
CA ARG A 496 1.79 22.40 25.37
C ARG A 496 1.30 22.76 26.79
N THR A 497 1.93 22.20 27.81
CA THR A 497 2.23 22.85 29.12
C THR A 497 3.08 21.90 29.97
N ASN A 498 4.39 22.19 30.08
CA ASN A 498 5.19 21.83 31.25
C ASN A 498 5.59 23.15 31.91
N GLN A 499 5.34 23.28 33.21
CA GLN A 499 5.95 24.28 34.08
C GLN A 499 5.95 23.76 35.52
#